data_AF-N2AIP6-F1
#
_entry.id   AF-N2AIP6-F1
#
_cell.length_a   1.000
_cell.length_b   1.000
_cell.length_c   1.000
_cell.angle_alpha   90.00
_cell.angle_beta   90.00
_cell.angle_gamma   90.00
#
_symmetry.space_group_name_H-M   'P 1'
#
loop_
_entity.id
_entity.type
_entity.pdbx_description
1 polymer ?
#
loop_
_entity_poly.entity_id
_entity_poly.type
_entity_poly.pdbx_seq_one_letter_code
_entity_poly.pdbx_strand_id
1 'polypeptide(L)' 'MEMRKKKLPIGIEDFEKLRTEDFYYIDKTEFIKVLLCNWGEVNLFTRPRRFGKSLNMSMLEYFFH' A
#
# COMPACT_ATOMS: atom_id res chain seq x y z
N MET A 1 -13.03 22.43 17.40
CA MET A 1 -12.14 22.09 16.28
C MET A 1 -12.86 21.07 15.43
N GLU A 2 -13.20 21.42 14.18
CA GLU A 2 -13.85 20.50 13.27
C GLU A 2 -12.84 19.41 12.85
N MET A 3 -13.09 18.15 13.20
CA MET A 3 -12.26 17.05 12.70
C MET A 3 -12.57 16.86 11.21
N ARG A 4 -11.75 17.47 10.34
CA ARG A 4 -11.75 17.16 8.90
C ARG A 4 -11.48 15.67 8.74
N LYS A 5 -12.52 14.90 8.41
CA LYS A 5 -12.39 13.47 8.10
C LYS A 5 -11.55 13.34 6.83
N LYS A 6 -10.45 12.58 6.91
CA LYS A 6 -9.66 12.23 5.73
C LYS A 6 -10.54 11.50 4.70
N LYS A 7 -10.24 11.67 3.42
CA LYS A 7 -10.98 10.99 2.34
C LYS A 7 -10.56 9.52 2.29
N LEU A 8 -11.49 8.62 1.95
CA LEU A 8 -11.15 7.23 1.66
C LEU A 8 -10.52 7.14 0.26
N PRO A 9 -9.40 6.42 0.07
CA PRO A 9 -8.70 6.29 -1.20
C PRO A 9 -9.38 5.24 -2.11
N ILE A 10 -10.63 5.47 -2.49
CA ILE A 10 -11.38 4.52 -3.32
C ILE A 10 -10.85 4.60 -4.75
N GLY A 11 -10.24 3.53 -5.22
CA GLY A 11 -9.69 3.45 -6.59
C GLY A 11 -8.34 4.14 -6.77
N ILE A 12 -7.71 4.61 -5.69
CA ILE A 12 -6.34 5.14 -5.72
C ILE A 12 -5.39 3.98 -5.44
N GLU A 13 -4.59 3.63 -6.45
CA GLU A 13 -3.61 2.54 -6.37
C GLU A 13 -2.15 3.07 -6.38
N ASP A 14 -2.00 4.40 -6.33
CA ASP A 14 -0.72 5.10 -6.32
C ASP A 14 -0.36 5.48 -4.87
N PHE A 15 0.77 4.97 -4.39
CA PHE A 15 1.22 5.19 -3.02
C PHE A 15 1.66 6.65 -2.77
N GLU A 16 2.26 7.32 -3.76
CA GLU A 16 2.68 8.72 -3.60
C GLU A 16 1.48 9.62 -3.40
N LYS A 17 0.45 9.50 -4.27
CA LYS A 17 -0.81 10.26 -4.13
C LYS A 17 -1.47 10.04 -2.78
N LEU A 18 -1.46 8.80 -2.30
CA LEU A 18 -1.97 8.45 -0.98
C LEU A 18 -1.23 9.18 0.15
N ARG A 19 0.08 9.38 0.01
CA ARG A 19 0.92 10.08 0.97
C ARG A 19 0.81 11.60 0.87
N THR A 20 0.67 12.16 -0.33
CA THR A 20 0.65 13.62 -0.57
C THR A 20 -0.73 14.25 -0.40
N GLU A 21 -1.80 13.53 -0.70
CA GLU A 21 -3.17 14.09 -0.75
C GLU A 21 -4.00 13.85 0.54
N ASP A 22 -3.35 13.49 1.64
CA ASP A 22 -3.96 13.31 2.99
C ASP A 22 -5.17 12.35 3.01
N PHE A 23 -5.04 11.21 2.32
CA PHE A 23 -6.03 10.14 2.36
C PHE A 23 -5.91 9.26 3.61
N TYR A 24 -6.99 8.53 3.92
CA TYR A 24 -6.91 7.42 4.87
C TYR A 24 -6.07 6.30 4.28
N TYR A 25 -4.92 6.05 4.88
CA TYR A 25 -4.02 4.97 4.50
C TYR A 25 -3.86 3.99 5.67
N ILE A 26 -3.95 2.70 5.38
CA ILE A 26 -3.62 1.65 6.35
C ILE A 26 -2.17 1.27 6.08
N ASP A 27 -1.33 1.46 7.09
CA ASP A 27 0.08 1.12 6.99
C ASP A 27 0.29 -0.39 6.79
N LYS A 28 0.97 -0.74 5.70
CA LYS A 28 1.34 -2.12 5.36
C LYS A 28 2.85 -2.33 5.35
N THR A 29 3.65 -1.45 5.95
CA THR A 29 5.11 -1.57 5.96
C THR A 29 5.60 -2.90 6.54
N GLU A 30 4.88 -3.47 7.53
CA GLU A 30 5.21 -4.81 8.08
C GLU A 30 5.15 -5.92 7.01
N PHE A 31 4.32 -5.76 5.97
CA PHE A 31 4.28 -6.69 4.85
C PHE A 31 5.60 -6.73 4.07
N ILE A 32 6.26 -5.57 3.91
CA ILE A 32 7.55 -5.47 3.23
C ILE A 32 8.60 -6.26 4.02
N LYS A 33 8.61 -6.13 5.34
CA LYS A 33 9.50 -6.89 6.22
C LYS A 33 9.26 -8.41 6.09
N VAL A 34 8.01 -8.86 6.11
CA VAL A 34 7.66 -10.27 5.90
C VAL A 34 8.13 -10.75 4.53
N LEU A 35 7.95 -9.95 3.47
CA LEU A 35 8.42 -10.27 2.12
C LEU A 35 9.95 -10.41 2.06
N LEU A 36 10.69 -9.52 2.73
CA LEU A 36 12.14 -9.52 2.76
C LEU A 36 12.73 -10.67 3.60
N CYS A 37 12.08 -11.02 4.71
CA CYS A 37 12.52 -12.10 5.59
C CYS A 37 12.16 -13.49 5.03
N ASN A 38 11.07 -13.62 4.29
CA ASN A 38 10.65 -14.88 3.68
C ASN A 38 11.21 -14.98 2.26
N TRP A 39 12.43 -15.52 2.15
CA TRP A 39 13.07 -15.75 0.86
C TRP A 39 12.26 -16.70 -0.03
N GLY A 40 12.03 -16.28 -1.27
CA GLY A 40 11.49 -17.09 -2.35
C GLY A 40 11.88 -16.47 -3.69
N GLU A 41 12.31 -17.30 -4.64
CA GLU A 41 12.65 -16.83 -6.01
C GLU A 41 11.46 -16.14 -6.68
N VAL A 42 10.24 -16.60 -6.37
CA VAL A 42 8.99 -16.01 -6.83
C VAL A 42 8.01 -15.92 -5.66
N ASN A 43 7.46 -14.73 -5.42
CA ASN A 43 6.41 -14.48 -4.42
C ASN A 43 5.05 -14.29 -5.09
N LEU A 44 4.08 -15.17 -4.79
CA LEU A 44 2.73 -15.11 -5.34
C LEU A 44 1.74 -14.48 -4.35
N PHE A 45 1.04 -13.42 -4.79
CA PHE A 45 0.01 -12.77 -3.98
C PHE A 45 -1.41 -13.27 -4.32
N THR A 46 -1.86 -14.30 -3.61
CA THR A 46 -3.23 -14.85 -3.72
C THR A 46 -4.23 -14.02 -2.90
N ARG A 47 -4.93 -13.08 -3.55
CA ARG A 47 -6.03 -12.31 -2.94
C ARG A 47 -7.13 -11.95 -3.96
N PRO A 48 -8.38 -11.69 -3.51
CA PRO A 48 -9.49 -11.23 -4.35
C PRO A 48 -9.22 -9.91 -5.10
N ARG A 49 -10.08 -9.58 -6.06
CA ARG A 49 -10.04 -8.30 -6.78
C ARG A 49 -10.21 -7.13 -5.80
N ARG A 50 -9.50 -6.00 -6.04
CA ARG A 50 -9.49 -4.79 -5.18
C ARG A 50 -8.91 -4.97 -3.77
N PHE A 51 -8.13 -6.02 -3.54
CA PHE A 51 -7.43 -6.20 -2.26
C PHE A 51 -6.18 -5.32 -2.07
N GLY A 52 -5.94 -4.35 -2.97
CA GLY A 52 -4.81 -3.43 -2.90
C GLY A 52 -3.47 -4.06 -3.27
N LYS A 53 -3.45 -5.03 -4.20
CA LYS A 53 -2.21 -5.60 -4.74
C LYS A 53 -1.40 -4.56 -5.50
N SER A 54 -2.03 -3.81 -6.40
CA SER A 54 -1.37 -2.74 -7.17
C SER A 54 -0.77 -1.67 -6.25
N LEU A 55 -1.54 -1.24 -5.23
CA LEU A 55 -1.06 -0.29 -4.23
C LEU A 55 0.18 -0.81 -3.47
N ASN A 56 0.19 -2.11 -3.13
CA ASN A 56 1.36 -2.70 -2.49
C ASN A 56 2.58 -2.73 -3.43
N MET A 57 2.39 -2.96 -4.73
CA MET A 57 3.49 -2.90 -5.69
C MET A 57 4.05 -1.48 -5.83
N SER A 58 3.17 -0.47 -5.93
CA SER A 58 3.60 0.94 -5.92
C SER A 58 4.34 1.30 -4.64
N MET A 59 3.86 0.84 -3.48
CA MET A 59 4.56 1.05 -2.20
C MET A 59 5.95 0.41 -2.17
N LEU A 60 6.10 -0.82 -2.70
CA LEU A 60 7.40 -1.49 -2.78
C LEU A 60 8.35 -0.70 -3.70
N GLU A 61 7.86 -0.23 -4.84
CA GLU A 61 8.62 0.64 -5.75
C GLU A 61 9.15 1.87 -5.01
N TYR A 62 8.28 2.64 -4.34
CA TYR A 62 8.69 3.81 -3.55
C TYR A 62 9.50 3.50 -2.28
N PHE A 63 9.53 2.24 -1.82
CA PHE A 63 10.33 1.85 -0.67
C PHE A 63 11.78 1.54 -1.07
N PHE A 64 11.99 0.98 -2.27
CA PHE A 64 13.31 0.61 -2.78
C PHE A 64 13.95 1.67 -3.69
N HIS A 65 13.16 2.61 -4.22
CA HIS A 65 13.61 3.76 -5.02
C HIS A 65 13.62 5.05 -4.20
#